data_AF-A0A5S9MEL9-F1
#
_entry.id   AF-A0A5S9MEL9-F1
#
_cell.length_a   1.000
_cell.length_b   1.000
_cell.length_c   1.000
_cell.angle_alpha   90.00
_cell.angle_beta   90.00
_cell.angle_gamma   90.00
#
_symmetry.space_group_name_H-M   'P 1'
#
loop_
_entity.id
_entity.type
_entity.pdbx_description
1 polymer ?
#
loop_
_entity_poly.entity_id
_entity_poly.type
_entity_poly.pdbx_seq_one_letter_code
_entity_poly.pdbx_strand_id
1 'polypeptide(L)'
;MAGGCFADEYHWANGVGDLSERKPMVNTHWGGTVESNAFGTHEFMALCELLECEPYICGNVGSGSVQELADWVEYMTFPKGTPMSDWRIKNGKQEPWKLTYVGVGNESWGCGGNMTPEYYADLYKRYQTYVREFAGQRIYKKSPAARTLMT
;
A
#
# COMPACT_ATOMS: atom_id res chain seq x y z
N MET A 1 -2.63 1.98 -6.63
CA MET A 1 -1.16 2.15 -6.46
C MET A 1 -0.47 0.87 -6.92
N ALA A 2 0.87 0.85 -6.95
CA ALA A 2 1.67 -0.24 -7.48
C ALA A 2 1.07 -1.62 -7.15
N GLY A 3 0.93 -2.46 -8.17
CA GLY A 3 0.15 -3.69 -8.17
C GLY A 3 0.89 -4.81 -8.89
N GLY A 4 0.29 -6.00 -8.92
CA GLY A 4 0.97 -7.21 -9.40
C GLY A 4 2.22 -7.50 -8.57
N CYS A 5 3.14 -8.29 -9.12
CA CYS A 5 4.35 -8.73 -8.43
C CYS A 5 5.23 -7.60 -7.87
N PHE A 6 5.14 -6.40 -8.44
CA PHE A 6 5.88 -5.24 -7.93
C PHE A 6 5.42 -4.83 -6.51
N ALA A 7 4.13 -4.96 -6.19
CA ALA A 7 3.58 -4.53 -4.92
C ALA A 7 4.17 -5.28 -3.72
N ASP A 8 4.50 -6.56 -3.89
CA ASP A 8 5.06 -7.42 -2.83
C ASP A 8 6.58 -7.22 -2.65
N GLU A 9 7.20 -6.33 -3.42
CA GLU A 9 8.57 -5.83 -3.21
C GLU A 9 8.62 -4.31 -3.01
N TYR A 10 7.47 -3.63 -3.11
CA TYR A 10 7.39 -2.18 -2.98
C TYR A 10 7.42 -1.75 -1.52
N HIS A 11 8.32 -0.81 -1.21
CA HIS A 11 8.42 -0.18 0.10
C HIS A 11 7.93 1.26 0.04
N TRP A 12 6.69 1.49 0.47
CA TRP A 12 5.95 2.74 0.21
C TRP A 12 6.67 4.02 0.62
N ALA A 13 7.41 3.96 1.73
CA ALA A 13 8.16 5.10 2.26
C ALA A 13 9.25 5.59 1.30
N ASN A 14 9.77 4.71 0.42
CA ASN A 14 10.76 5.09 -0.58
C ASN A 14 10.18 5.98 -1.69
N GLY A 15 8.86 5.99 -1.86
CA GLY A 15 8.12 6.84 -2.81
C GLY A 15 7.51 8.09 -2.18
N VAL A 16 7.97 8.50 -1.00
CA VAL A 16 7.44 9.66 -0.27
C VAL A 16 8.58 10.63 0.06
N GLY A 17 8.28 11.93 0.02
CA GLY A 17 9.26 12.99 0.27
C GLY A 17 9.80 13.60 -1.01
N ASP A 18 10.84 14.42 -0.85
CA ASP A 18 11.50 15.13 -1.93
C ASP A 18 12.04 14.14 -2.97
N LEU A 19 11.81 14.42 -4.26
CA LEU A 19 12.18 13.53 -5.37
C LEU A 19 13.67 13.15 -5.34
N SER A 20 14.55 14.05 -4.88
CA SER A 20 16.00 13.79 -4.76
C SER A 20 16.38 12.85 -3.62
N GLU A 21 15.50 12.64 -2.65
CA GLU A 21 15.71 11.75 -1.50
C GLU A 21 15.02 10.38 -1.67
N ARG A 22 14.12 10.26 -2.66
CA ARG A 22 13.44 9.00 -2.96
C ARG A 22 14.44 7.94 -3.42
N LYS A 23 14.29 6.73 -2.89
CA LYS A 23 15.25 5.64 -3.14
C LYS A 23 14.84 4.87 -4.39
N PRO A 24 15.65 4.85 -5.46
CA PRO A 24 15.36 4.01 -6.60
C PRO A 24 15.42 2.53 -6.22
N MET A 25 14.68 1.71 -6.94
CA MET A 25 14.67 0.26 -6.77
C MET A 25 14.76 -0.44 -8.13
N VAL A 26 15.11 -1.71 -8.13
CA VAL A 26 15.10 -2.51 -9.36
C VAL A 26 13.70 -3.07 -9.53
N ASN A 27 13.11 -2.87 -10.70
CA ASN A 27 11.91 -3.59 -11.11
C ASN A 27 12.30 -5.01 -11.55
N THR A 28 12.44 -5.88 -10.56
CA THR A 28 12.91 -7.27 -10.69
C THR A 28 12.05 -8.11 -11.63
N HIS A 29 10.74 -7.88 -11.63
CA HIS A 29 9.77 -8.66 -12.38
C HIS A 29 9.56 -8.18 -13.82
N TRP A 30 9.85 -6.90 -14.09
CA TRP A 30 9.55 -6.28 -15.40
C TRP A 30 10.81 -5.66 -16.02
N GLY A 31 11.72 -6.53 -16.47
CA GLY A 31 12.87 -6.14 -17.28
C GLY A 31 14.12 -5.70 -16.52
N GLY A 32 14.11 -5.75 -15.18
CA GLY A 32 15.28 -5.40 -14.36
C GLY A 32 15.68 -3.93 -14.47
N THR A 33 14.77 -3.07 -14.90
CA THR A 33 15.02 -1.64 -15.05
C THR A 33 14.98 -0.92 -13.72
N VAL A 34 15.60 0.26 -13.64
CA VAL A 34 15.52 1.11 -12.45
C VAL A 34 14.15 1.79 -12.41
N GLU A 35 13.41 1.55 -11.33
CA GLU A 35 12.25 2.33 -10.91
C GLU A 35 12.73 3.46 -10.00
N SER A 36 12.43 4.70 -10.36
CA SER A 36 12.92 5.88 -9.65
C SER A 36 12.10 6.22 -8.41
N ASN A 37 10.90 5.65 -8.26
CA ASN A 37 9.91 6.04 -7.26
C ASN A 37 9.45 7.50 -7.41
N ALA A 38 9.59 8.08 -8.61
CA ALA A 38 9.07 9.42 -8.92
C ALA A 38 7.54 9.49 -8.86
N PHE A 39 6.85 8.38 -9.10
CA PHE A 39 5.41 8.25 -8.92
C PHE A 39 5.11 7.39 -7.69
N GLY A 40 4.83 8.05 -6.56
CA GLY A 40 4.61 7.43 -5.26
C GLY A 40 3.22 7.72 -4.69
N THR A 41 3.13 7.76 -3.35
CA THR A 41 1.83 7.84 -2.66
C THR A 41 1.12 9.15 -2.99
N HIS A 42 1.83 10.28 -2.98
CA HIS A 42 1.24 11.59 -3.23
C HIS A 42 0.73 11.71 -4.66
N GLU A 43 1.53 11.28 -5.63
CA GLU A 43 1.17 11.37 -7.04
C GLU A 43 -0.01 10.44 -7.38
N PHE A 44 -0.03 9.22 -6.84
CA PHE A 44 -1.14 8.29 -7.02
C PHE A 44 -2.44 8.83 -6.42
N MET A 45 -2.40 9.31 -5.18
CA MET A 45 -3.61 9.78 -4.50
C MET A 45 -4.13 11.08 -5.12
N ALA A 46 -3.24 11.99 -5.55
CA ALA A 46 -3.62 13.18 -6.29
C ALA A 46 -4.25 12.84 -7.65
N LEU A 47 -3.75 11.82 -8.34
CA LEU A 47 -4.37 11.33 -9.58
C LEU A 47 -5.77 10.77 -9.33
N CYS A 48 -5.99 10.01 -8.25
CA CYS A 48 -7.32 9.53 -7.88
C CYS A 48 -8.29 10.68 -7.59
N GLU A 49 -7.85 11.71 -6.87
CA GLU A 49 -8.66 12.93 -6.63
C GLU A 49 -9.00 13.63 -7.95
N LEU A 50 -8.02 13.79 -8.85
CA LEU A 50 -8.22 14.43 -10.15
C LEU A 50 -9.20 13.68 -11.04
N LEU A 51 -9.17 12.35 -11.00
CA LEU A 51 -10.04 11.48 -11.81
C LEU A 51 -11.37 11.14 -11.12
N GLU A 52 -11.60 11.65 -9.91
CA GLU A 52 -12.78 11.35 -9.08
C GLU A 52 -12.99 9.84 -8.88
N CYS A 53 -11.90 9.06 -8.77
CA CYS A 53 -11.96 7.61 -8.64
C CYS A 53 -11.56 7.13 -7.23
N GLU A 54 -12.08 5.97 -6.85
CA GLU A 54 -11.79 5.41 -5.52
C GLU A 54 -10.40 4.74 -5.50
N PRO A 55 -9.50 5.12 -4.58
CA PRO A 55 -8.17 4.55 -4.54
C PRO A 55 -8.19 3.12 -3.98
N TYR A 56 -7.45 2.26 -4.69
CA TYR A 56 -7.07 0.92 -4.27
C TYR A 56 -5.55 0.83 -4.20
N ILE A 57 -5.02 0.52 -3.02
CA ILE A 57 -3.60 0.24 -2.80
C ILE A 57 -3.40 -1.25 -2.55
N CYS A 58 -2.24 -1.78 -2.92
CA CYS A 58 -1.84 -3.13 -2.56
C CYS A 58 -0.69 -3.07 -1.56
N GLY A 59 -0.94 -3.56 -0.35
CA GLY A 59 0.06 -3.64 0.71
C GLY A 59 1.02 -4.79 0.48
N ASN A 60 2.30 -4.54 0.73
CA ASN A 60 3.37 -5.53 0.63
C ASN A 60 3.27 -6.56 1.77
N VAL A 61 2.95 -7.81 1.43
CA VAL A 61 2.99 -8.96 2.37
C VAL A 61 4.21 -9.85 2.13
N GLY A 62 4.76 -9.86 0.91
CA GLY A 62 5.89 -10.71 0.52
C GLY A 62 7.18 -10.33 1.24
N SER A 63 7.73 -9.14 0.95
CA SER A 63 8.98 -8.66 1.56
C SER A 63 8.76 -7.64 2.69
N GLY A 64 7.56 -7.06 2.79
CA GLY A 64 7.20 -6.00 3.71
C GLY A 64 6.74 -6.51 5.08
N SER A 65 6.73 -5.61 6.06
CA SER A 65 6.28 -5.94 7.43
C SER A 65 4.83 -5.54 7.71
N VAL A 66 4.23 -6.12 8.76
CA VAL A 66 2.91 -5.69 9.25
C VAL A 66 2.91 -4.21 9.63
N GLN A 67 3.99 -3.74 10.28
CA GLN A 67 4.13 -2.35 10.69
C GLN A 67 4.16 -1.43 9.46
N GLU A 68 4.87 -1.83 8.41
CA GLU A 68 4.99 -1.04 7.18
C GLU A 68 3.63 -0.77 6.53
N LEU A 69 2.76 -1.79 6.43
CA LEU A 69 1.40 -1.60 5.93
C LEU A 69 0.55 -0.73 6.87
N ALA A 70 0.68 -0.93 8.18
CA ALA A 70 -0.06 -0.16 9.17
C ALA A 70 0.33 1.33 9.12
N ASP A 71 1.62 1.63 9.06
CA ASP A 71 2.18 2.98 8.96
C ASP A 71 1.71 3.66 7.67
N TRP A 72 1.64 2.92 6.56
CA TRP A 72 1.17 3.49 5.30
C TRP A 72 -0.30 3.92 5.39
N VAL A 73 -1.15 3.07 5.96
CA VAL A 73 -2.57 3.38 6.18
C VAL A 73 -2.72 4.59 7.10
N GLU A 74 -1.97 4.63 8.20
CA GLU A 74 -1.96 5.76 9.13
C GLU A 74 -1.52 7.05 8.43
N TYR A 75 -0.40 7.00 7.69
CA TYR A 75 0.15 8.11 6.92
C TYR A 75 -0.92 8.73 6.01
N MET A 76 -1.65 7.90 5.28
CA MET A 76 -2.67 8.37 4.34
C MET A 76 -3.93 8.90 5.00
N THR A 77 -4.36 8.30 6.11
CA THR A 77 -5.76 8.43 6.59
C THR A 77 -5.92 9.03 7.98
N PHE A 78 -4.86 9.13 8.78
CA PHE A 78 -4.93 9.68 10.13
C PHE A 78 -4.88 11.23 10.12
N PRO A 79 -5.76 11.95 10.85
CA PRO A 79 -5.85 13.41 10.79
C PRO A 79 -4.54 14.17 11.03
N LYS A 80 -3.97 14.08 12.23
CA LYS A 80 -2.74 14.79 12.63
C LYS A 80 -2.28 14.33 14.02
N GLY A 81 -1.04 14.64 14.40
CA GLY A 81 -0.51 14.43 15.75
C GLY A 81 0.17 13.07 15.97
N THR A 82 0.47 12.35 14.90
CA THR A 82 1.32 11.15 14.92
C THR A 82 2.51 11.32 13.98
N PRO A 83 3.61 10.56 14.18
CA PRO A 83 4.75 10.61 13.28
C PRO A 83 4.38 10.44 11.80
N MET A 84 3.43 9.55 11.48
CA MET A 84 3.02 9.31 10.09
C MET A 84 2.13 10.42 9.54
N SER A 85 1.13 10.90 10.28
CA SER A 85 0.30 12.01 9.82
C SER A 85 1.09 13.31 9.67
N ASP A 86 2.00 13.56 10.60
CA ASP A 86 2.82 14.77 10.59
C ASP A 86 3.85 14.72 9.45
N TRP A 87 4.35 13.51 9.12
CA TRP A 87 5.16 13.32 7.93
C TRP A 87 4.36 13.54 6.65
N ARG A 88 3.09 13.11 6.55
CA ARG A 88 2.21 13.45 5.41
C ARG A 88 2.06 14.96 5.24
N ILE A 89 1.76 15.65 6.34
CA ILE A 89 1.61 17.11 6.39
C ILE A 89 2.89 17.81 5.93
N LYS A 90 4.06 17.37 6.42
CA LYS A 90 5.37 17.89 6.00
C LYS A 90 5.59 17.75 4.49
N ASN A 91 5.09 16.67 3.90
CA ASN A 91 5.21 16.40 2.46
C ASN A 91 4.10 17.07 1.62
N GLY A 92 3.35 18.02 2.19
CA GLY A 92 2.45 18.89 1.43
C GLY A 92 0.98 18.49 1.42
N LYS A 93 0.59 17.34 1.99
CA LYS A 93 -0.83 16.96 2.12
C LYS A 93 -1.32 17.17 3.56
N GLN A 94 -2.05 18.28 3.76
CA GLN A 94 -2.62 18.65 5.06
C GLN A 94 -3.71 17.68 5.51
N GLU A 95 -4.76 17.55 4.70
CA GLU A 95 -5.92 16.71 5.03
C GLU A 95 -5.66 15.23 4.72
N PRO A 96 -6.20 14.29 5.51
CA PRO A 96 -6.19 12.87 5.14
C PRO A 96 -6.82 12.63 3.77
N TRP A 97 -6.31 11.64 3.05
CA TRP A 97 -7.01 11.16 1.86
C TRP A 97 -8.13 10.19 2.25
N LYS A 98 -9.11 10.09 1.34
CA LYS A 98 -10.07 8.97 1.34
C LYS A 98 -9.40 7.73 0.77
N LEU A 99 -9.17 6.72 1.60
CA LEU A 99 -8.69 5.40 1.16
C LEU A 99 -9.84 4.38 1.21
N THR A 100 -10.20 3.83 0.05
CA THR A 100 -11.40 2.97 -0.02
C THR A 100 -11.05 1.50 0.07
N TYR A 101 -10.02 1.06 -0.65
CA TYR A 101 -9.65 -0.36 -0.73
C TYR A 101 -8.18 -0.59 -0.38
N VAL A 102 -7.90 -1.65 0.36
CA VAL A 102 -6.54 -2.14 0.65
C VAL A 102 -6.45 -3.62 0.29
N GLY A 103 -5.61 -3.96 -0.68
CA GLY A 103 -5.20 -5.32 -0.98
C GLY A 103 -4.16 -5.75 0.04
N VAL A 104 -4.34 -6.90 0.67
CA VAL A 104 -3.42 -7.42 1.69
C VAL A 104 -2.55 -8.48 1.04
N GLY A 105 -1.50 -8.04 0.35
CA GLY A 105 -0.67 -8.86 -0.53
C GLY A 105 -1.27 -9.07 -1.91
N ASN A 106 -0.41 -9.43 -2.86
CA ASN A 106 -0.78 -9.81 -4.22
C ASN A 106 -0.17 -11.19 -4.56
N GLU A 107 -0.85 -11.97 -5.43
CA GLU A 107 -0.38 -13.25 -6.01
C GLU A 107 0.55 -14.08 -5.10
N SER A 108 0.13 -14.27 -3.84
CA SER A 108 1.03 -14.78 -2.80
C SER A 108 1.46 -16.23 -3.04
N TRP A 109 0.73 -16.95 -3.91
CA TRP A 109 1.05 -18.28 -4.39
C TRP A 109 2.21 -18.32 -5.42
N GLY A 110 2.59 -17.18 -5.98
CA GLY A 110 3.64 -17.04 -6.99
C GLY A 110 4.65 -15.97 -6.58
N CYS A 111 4.73 -14.89 -7.36
CA CYS A 111 5.72 -13.83 -7.12
C CYS A 111 5.60 -13.15 -5.75
N GLY A 112 4.42 -13.14 -5.13
CA GLY A 112 4.23 -12.57 -3.79
C GLY A 112 4.82 -13.39 -2.63
N GLY A 113 5.51 -14.51 -2.91
CA GLY A 113 6.25 -15.26 -1.89
C GLY A 113 6.14 -16.78 -1.94
N ASN A 114 5.60 -17.37 -3.03
CA ASN A 114 5.42 -18.82 -3.21
C ASN A 114 4.79 -19.52 -1.99
N MET A 115 3.79 -18.88 -1.39
CA MET A 115 3.16 -19.29 -0.15
C MET A 115 2.14 -20.41 -0.38
N THR A 116 2.04 -21.34 0.57
CA THR A 116 0.88 -22.24 0.62
C THR A 116 -0.39 -21.45 1.01
N PRO A 117 -1.59 -21.92 0.64
CA PRO A 117 -2.84 -21.27 1.04
C PRO A 117 -2.98 -21.09 2.56
N GLU A 118 -2.57 -22.08 3.35
CA GLU A 118 -2.68 -22.06 4.81
C GLU A 118 -1.76 -20.99 5.40
N TYR A 119 -0.51 -20.94 4.93
CA TYR A 119 0.44 -19.95 5.39
C TYR A 119 -0.01 -18.53 5.04
N TYR A 120 -0.47 -18.31 3.81
CA TYR A 120 -1.01 -17.03 3.40
C TYR A 120 -2.26 -16.65 4.20
N ALA A 121 -3.16 -17.59 4.52
CA ALA A 121 -4.34 -17.30 5.31
C ALA A 121 -4.00 -16.76 6.71
N ASP A 122 -2.95 -17.29 7.35
CA ASP A 122 -2.50 -16.80 8.65
C ASP A 122 -1.81 -15.44 8.55
N LEU A 123 -1.02 -15.20 7.50
CA LEU A 123 -0.48 -13.88 7.21
C LEU A 123 -1.58 -12.85 6.94
N TYR A 124 -2.56 -13.19 6.10
CA TYR A 124 -3.70 -12.32 5.82
C TYR A 124 -4.41 -11.90 7.10
N LYS A 125 -4.79 -12.87 7.96
CA LYS A 125 -5.42 -12.60 9.25
C LYS A 125 -4.59 -11.62 10.08
N ARG A 126 -3.27 -11.82 10.12
CA ARG A 126 -2.34 -10.97 10.85
C ARG A 126 -2.28 -9.56 10.25
N TYR A 127 -1.91 -9.40 8.98
CA TYR A 127 -1.72 -8.10 8.33
C TYR A 127 -3.02 -7.28 8.32
N GLN A 128 -4.14 -7.89 7.92
CA GLN A 128 -5.42 -7.18 7.84
C GLN A 128 -5.86 -6.63 9.21
N THR A 129 -5.48 -7.28 10.32
CA THR A 129 -5.84 -6.83 11.67
C THR A 129 -5.31 -5.43 11.98
N TYR A 130 -4.17 -5.06 11.41
CA TYR A 130 -3.51 -3.77 11.63
C TYR A 130 -3.83 -2.72 10.56
N VAL A 131 -4.59 -3.09 9.52
CA VAL A 131 -5.25 -2.11 8.65
C VAL A 131 -6.45 -1.54 9.42
N ARG A 132 -6.21 -0.44 10.14
CA ARG A 132 -7.20 0.23 10.99
C ARG A 132 -7.93 1.33 10.23
N GLU A 133 -9.17 1.54 10.63
CA GLU A 133 -10.03 2.60 10.12
C GLU A 133 -9.89 3.81 11.04
N PHE A 134 -9.59 4.97 10.46
CA PHE A 134 -9.40 6.22 11.19
C PHE A 134 -10.39 7.28 10.71
N ALA A 135 -10.68 8.26 11.56
CA ALA A 135 -11.54 9.41 11.21
C ALA A 135 -12.91 9.03 10.61
N GLY A 136 -13.48 7.89 11.02
CA GLY A 136 -14.77 7.40 10.50
C GLY A 136 -14.74 6.85 9.07
N GLN A 137 -13.56 6.72 8.47
CA GLN A 137 -13.39 6.19 7.12
C GLN A 137 -13.46 4.66 7.11
N ARG A 138 -14.32 4.09 6.26
CA ARG A 138 -14.41 2.65 6.04
C ARG A 138 -13.34 2.20 5.04
N ILE A 139 -12.61 1.13 5.35
CA ILE A 139 -11.60 0.53 4.47
C ILE A 139 -11.98 -0.92 4.15
N TYR A 140 -12.18 -1.22 2.87
CA TYR A 140 -12.45 -2.58 2.40
C TYR A 140 -11.14 -3.33 2.15
N LYS A 141 -10.90 -4.37 2.95
CA LYS A 141 -9.69 -5.19 2.89
C LYS A 141 -9.90 -6.36 1.91
N LYS A 142 -9.07 -6.45 0.88
CA LYS A 142 -9.16 -7.48 -0.16
C LYS A 142 -8.05 -8.51 0.01
N SER A 143 -8.42 -9.78 -0.14
CA SER A 143 -7.47 -10.90 -0.16
C SER A 143 -7.24 -11.33 -1.61
N PRO A 144 -5.99 -11.58 -2.05
CA PRO A 144 -5.64 -12.14 -3.35
C PRO A 144 -6.09 -13.60 -3.50
N ALA A 145 -6.46 -14.28 -2.40
CA ALA A 145 -7.00 -15.64 -2.40
C ALA A 145 -8.54 -15.70 -2.42
N ALA A 146 -9.23 -14.55 -2.39
CA ALA A 146 -10.68 -14.52 -2.41
C ALA A 146 -11.19 -14.90 -3.80
N ARG A 147 -11.49 -16.18 -4.01
CA ARG A 147 -12.53 -16.57 -4.97
C ARG A 147 -13.76 -15.77 -4.59
N THR A 148 -14.16 -14.85 -5.45
CA THR A 148 -15.40 -14.11 -5.32
C THR A 148 -16.53 -15.12 -5.33
N LEU A 149 -17.04 -15.52 -4.17
CA LEU A 149 -18.38 -16.08 -4.05
C LEU A 149 -19.34 -14.90 -4.15
N MET A 150 -19.50 -14.40 -5.38
CA MET A 150 -20.71 -13.73 -5.82
C MET A 150 -21.70 -14.84 -6.16
N THR A 151 -22.45 -15.28 -5.14
CA THR A 151 -23.68 -16.04 -5.28
C THR A 151 -24.70 -15.44 -4.34
#